data_AF-A0A0D2PXA9-F1
#
_entry.id   AF-A0A0D2PXA9-F1
#
_cell.length_a   1.000
_cell.length_b   1.000
_cell.length_c   1.000
_cell.angle_alpha   90.00
_cell.angle_beta   90.00
_cell.angle_gamma   90.00
#
_symmetry.space_group_name_H-M   'P 1'
#
loop_
_entity.id
_entity.type
_entity.pdbx_description
1 polymer ?
#
loop_
_entity_poly.entity_id
_entity_poly.type
_entity_poly.pdbx_seq_one_letter_code
_entity_poly.pdbx_strand_id
1 'polypeptide(L)'
;MKEFSKAFPKFSSIEQEHLHQLFIQVITSLHGNIEDEFESLCNETQVGDALDTVEQLVEEQSLDPLSSDRTNVMDAVHNLSAAKKAEIHYLRGLLERAEEHNRLIQARVDLLRNKTQEVPDIKDFIGKLRGGILSYKGTQNVEL
;
A
#
# COMPACT_ATOMS: atom_id res chain seq x y z
N MET A 1 7.23 -16.61 68.74
CA MET A 1 7.16 -17.38 70.01
C MET A 1 5.76 -17.72 70.51
N LYS A 2 4.89 -16.77 70.90
CA LYS A 2 3.58 -17.12 71.50
C LYS A 2 2.70 -18.03 70.63
N GLU A 3 2.70 -17.85 69.32
CA GLU A 3 1.96 -18.73 68.38
C GLU A 3 2.63 -20.10 68.22
N PHE A 4 3.96 -20.13 68.21
CA PHE A 4 4.76 -21.36 68.16
C PHE A 4 4.53 -22.23 69.40
N SER A 5 4.58 -21.62 70.59
CA SER A 5 4.26 -22.30 71.86
C SER A 5 2.82 -22.82 71.91
N LYS A 6 1.86 -22.13 71.29
CA LYS A 6 0.47 -22.60 71.15
C LYS A 6 0.35 -23.80 70.20
N ALA A 7 1.18 -23.87 69.16
CA ALA A 7 1.22 -25.01 68.25
C ALA A 7 1.84 -26.26 68.88
N PHE A 8 2.73 -26.08 69.87
CA PHE A 8 3.44 -27.16 70.57
C PHE A 8 3.18 -27.18 72.09
N PRO A 9 1.91 -27.24 72.54
CA PRO A 9 1.55 -27.05 73.95
C PRO A 9 1.97 -28.24 74.84
N LYS A 10 2.27 -29.40 74.25
CA LYS A 10 2.71 -30.60 74.98
C LYS A 10 4.19 -30.57 75.37
N PHE A 11 4.96 -29.67 74.79
CA PHE A 11 6.39 -29.51 75.05
C PHE A 11 6.62 -28.49 76.17
N SER A 12 7.65 -28.72 76.99
CA SER A 12 8.12 -27.76 77.98
C SER A 12 8.63 -26.47 77.33
N SER A 13 8.78 -25.39 78.10
CA SER A 13 9.28 -24.11 77.59
C SER A 13 10.67 -24.25 76.94
N ILE A 14 11.55 -25.07 77.52
CA ILE A 14 12.90 -25.32 77.02
C ILE A 14 12.86 -26.08 75.69
N GLU A 15 12.00 -27.09 75.57
CA GLU A 15 11.84 -27.84 74.31
C GLU A 15 11.22 -26.96 73.22
N GLN A 16 10.24 -26.12 73.56
CA GLN A 16 9.65 -25.15 72.62
C GLN A 16 10.70 -24.15 72.12
N GLU A 17 11.61 -23.70 72.99
CA GLU A 17 12.66 -22.76 72.61
C GLU A 17 13.68 -23.39 71.65
N HIS A 18 14.15 -24.61 71.95
CA HIS A 18 15.02 -25.36 71.04
C HIS A 18 14.32 -25.67 69.71
N LEU A 19 13.05 -26.07 69.73
CA LEU A 19 12.30 -26.37 68.51
C LEU A 19 12.09 -25.13 67.64
N HIS A 20 11.89 -23.96 68.25
CA HIS A 20 11.79 -22.69 67.53
C HIS A 20 13.13 -22.28 66.90
N GLN A 21 14.25 -22.50 67.61
CA GLN A 21 15.59 -22.27 67.05
C GLN A 21 15.84 -23.18 65.84
N LEU A 22 15.51 -24.47 65.95
CA LEU A 22 15.58 -25.42 64.83
C LEU A 22 14.68 -25.00 63.68
N PHE A 23 13.46 -24.55 63.96
CA PHE A 23 12.54 -24.05 62.94
C PHE A 23 13.14 -22.86 62.18
N ILE A 24 13.68 -21.87 62.89
CA ILE A 24 14.35 -20.73 62.26
C ILE A 24 15.50 -21.22 61.39
N GLN A 25 16.35 -22.10 61.91
CA GLN A 25 17.49 -22.64 61.17
C GLN A 25 17.06 -23.32 59.87
N VAL A 26 16.01 -24.15 59.93
CA VAL A 26 15.46 -24.83 58.75
C VAL A 26 14.90 -23.82 57.75
N ILE A 27 14.12 -22.84 58.20
CA ILE A 27 13.53 -21.82 57.32
C ILE A 27 14.62 -20.97 56.67
N THR A 28 15.63 -20.54 57.43
CA THR A 28 16.75 -19.76 56.89
C THR A 28 17.56 -20.56 55.88
N SER A 29 17.86 -21.83 56.18
CA SER A 29 18.57 -22.70 55.22
C SER A 29 17.75 -22.98 53.97
N LEU A 30 16.44 -23.20 54.10
CA LEU A 30 15.55 -23.42 52.97
C LEU A 30 15.45 -22.18 52.09
N HIS A 31 15.33 -21.00 52.70
CA HIS A 31 15.28 -19.74 51.96
C HIS A 31 16.56 -19.51 51.16
N GLY A 32 17.73 -19.66 51.79
CA GLY A 32 19.01 -19.54 51.11
C GLY A 32 19.16 -20.52 49.94
N ASN A 33 18.78 -21.80 50.14
CA ASN A 33 18.83 -22.77 49.04
C ASN A 33 17.91 -22.38 47.86
N ILE A 34 16.71 -21.84 48.15
CA ILE A 34 15.79 -21.39 47.09
C ILE A 34 16.36 -20.18 46.36
N GLU A 35 16.97 -19.23 47.06
CA GLU A 35 17.62 -18.06 46.45
C GLU A 35 18.78 -18.51 45.55
N ASP A 36 19.64 -19.41 46.02
CA ASP A 36 20.76 -19.94 45.25
C ASP A 36 20.30 -20.69 43.98
N GLU A 37 19.28 -21.54 44.10
CA GLU A 37 18.70 -22.26 42.96
C GLU A 37 18.06 -21.30 41.94
N PHE A 38 17.34 -20.29 42.43
CA PHE A 38 16.70 -19.29 41.58
C PHE A 38 17.74 -18.43 40.85
N GLU A 39 18.78 -17.96 41.56
CA GLU A 39 19.88 -17.20 40.97
C GLU A 39 20.61 -18.04 39.92
N SER A 40 20.88 -19.31 40.20
CA SER A 40 21.47 -20.24 39.23
C SER A 40 20.61 -20.36 37.96
N LEU A 41 19.29 -20.50 38.11
CA LEU A 41 18.37 -20.59 36.98
C LEU A 41 18.33 -19.28 36.17
N CYS A 42 18.31 -18.13 36.84
CA CYS A 42 18.38 -16.82 36.19
C CYS A 42 19.66 -16.65 35.37
N ASN A 43 20.80 -17.06 35.92
CA ASN A 43 22.09 -17.01 35.25
C ASN A 43 22.18 -18.00 34.08
N GLU A 44 21.69 -19.23 34.25
CA GLU A 44 21.65 -20.24 33.18
C GLU A 44 20.78 -19.79 32.01
N THR A 45 19.61 -19.25 32.30
CA THR A 45 18.65 -18.79 31.28
C THR A 45 19.00 -17.43 30.70
N GLN A 46 19.95 -16.71 31.29
CA GLN A 46 20.29 -15.33 30.93
C GLN A 46 19.05 -14.41 30.92
N VAL A 47 18.10 -14.68 31.83
CA VAL A 47 16.82 -13.96 31.85
C VAL A 47 17.00 -12.48 32.15
N GLY A 48 18.02 -12.12 32.94
CA GLY A 48 18.40 -10.73 33.18
C GLY A 48 18.74 -10.01 31.87
N ASP A 49 19.72 -10.52 31.13
CA ASP A 49 20.14 -9.96 29.84
C ASP A 49 18.99 -9.87 28.83
N ALA A 50 18.12 -10.89 28.82
CA ALA A 50 16.94 -10.90 27.96
C ALA A 50 15.94 -9.79 28.33
N LEU A 51 15.68 -9.59 29.63
CA LEU A 51 14.80 -8.52 30.12
C LEU A 51 15.41 -7.14 29.86
N ASP A 52 16.72 -6.96 30.09
CA ASP A 52 17.44 -5.72 29.79
C ASP A 52 17.35 -5.38 28.29
N THR A 53 17.51 -6.39 27.42
CA THR A 53 17.35 -6.22 25.97
C THR A 53 15.94 -5.80 25.60
N VAL A 54 14.93 -6.42 26.21
CA VAL A 54 13.52 -6.06 25.98
C VAL A 54 13.24 -4.63 26.43
N GLU A 55 13.74 -4.24 27.60
CA GLU A 55 13.61 -2.87 28.12
C GLU A 55 14.24 -1.85 27.15
N GLN A 56 15.47 -2.11 26.70
CA GLN A 56 16.14 -1.26 25.73
C GLN A 56 15.35 -1.13 24.42
N LEU A 57 14.86 -2.24 23.86
CA LEU A 57 14.09 -2.22 22.61
C LEU A 57 12.78 -1.45 22.74
N VAL A 58 12.11 -1.55 23.89
CA VAL A 58 10.90 -0.79 24.17
C VAL A 58 11.20 0.70 24.27
N GLU A 59 12.29 1.08 24.94
CA GLU A 59 12.73 2.47 25.04
C GLU A 59 13.08 3.03 23.66
N GLU A 60 13.89 2.32 22.87
CA GLU A 60 14.24 2.70 21.50
C GLU A 60 13.00 2.87 20.61
N GLN A 61 12.05 1.93 20.68
CA GLN A 61 10.82 2.00 19.91
C GLN A 61 9.96 3.22 20.29
N SER A 62 9.95 3.58 21.58
CA SER A 62 9.23 4.76 22.07
C SER A 62 9.82 6.08 21.58
N LEU A 63 11.13 6.08 21.30
CA LEU A 63 11.86 7.23 20.80
C LEU A 63 11.88 7.32 19.27
N ASP A 64 11.65 6.21 18.56
CA ASP A 64 11.56 6.20 17.10
C ASP A 64 10.26 6.89 16.62
N PRO A 65 10.35 8.09 16.01
CA PRO A 65 9.16 8.80 15.55
C PRO A 65 8.44 8.06 14.43
N LEU A 66 9.15 7.18 13.69
CA LEU A 66 8.61 6.40 12.58
C LEU A 66 7.86 5.14 13.04
N SER A 67 8.06 4.71 14.30
CA SER A 67 7.39 3.52 14.85
C SER A 67 5.88 3.73 15.01
N SER A 68 5.47 4.96 15.32
CA SER A 68 4.07 5.39 15.43
C SER A 68 3.38 5.62 14.08
N ASP A 69 4.16 5.90 13.02
CA ASP A 69 3.66 6.51 11.77
C ASP A 69 3.54 5.51 10.61
N ARG A 70 3.74 4.21 10.88
CA ARG A 70 3.61 3.14 9.86
C ARG A 70 2.21 3.11 9.21
N THR A 71 1.19 3.58 9.93
CA THR A 71 -0.18 3.73 9.45
C THR A 71 -0.29 4.86 8.41
N ASN A 72 0.37 6.00 8.62
CA ASN A 72 0.25 7.17 7.75
C ASN A 72 0.87 6.94 6.37
N VAL A 73 2.05 6.32 6.31
CA VAL A 73 2.72 6.05 5.01
C VAL A 73 1.92 5.06 4.17
N MET A 74 1.38 4.00 4.78
CA MET A 74 0.59 3.00 4.05
C MET A 74 -0.75 3.59 3.55
N ASP A 75 -1.40 4.42 4.36
CA ASP A 75 -2.61 5.13 3.98
C ASP A 75 -2.34 6.16 2.87
N ALA A 76 -1.23 6.89 2.93
CA ALA A 76 -0.81 7.82 1.90
C ALA A 76 -0.55 7.11 0.56
N VAL A 77 0.12 5.94 0.59
CA VAL A 77 0.35 5.10 -0.60
C VAL A 77 -0.97 4.59 -1.18
N HIS A 78 -1.91 4.13 -0.33
CA HIS A 78 -3.21 3.66 -0.79
C HIS A 78 -4.03 4.80 -1.42
N ASN A 79 -4.05 5.97 -0.78
CA ASN A 79 -4.75 7.15 -1.28
C ASN A 79 -4.17 7.63 -2.61
N LEU A 80 -2.83 7.68 -2.72
CA LEU A 80 -2.14 8.04 -3.96
C LEU A 80 -2.44 7.04 -5.08
N SER A 81 -2.43 5.74 -4.77
CA SER A 81 -2.75 4.67 -5.71
C SER A 81 -4.19 4.78 -6.22
N ALA A 82 -5.15 5.00 -5.33
CA ALA A 82 -6.56 5.20 -5.69
C ALA A 82 -6.74 6.44 -6.59
N ALA A 83 -6.11 7.56 -6.24
CA ALA A 83 -6.14 8.78 -7.03
C ALA A 83 -5.53 8.58 -8.43
N LYS A 84 -4.38 7.90 -8.53
CA LYS A 84 -3.75 7.59 -9.82
C LYS A 84 -4.61 6.67 -10.68
N LYS A 85 -5.27 5.68 -10.09
CA LYS A 85 -6.19 4.80 -10.80
C LYS A 85 -7.39 5.56 -11.36
N ALA A 86 -7.98 6.46 -10.57
CA ALA A 86 -9.07 7.33 -11.02
C ALA A 86 -8.64 8.22 -12.19
N GLU A 87 -7.45 8.82 -12.10
CA GLU A 87 -6.89 9.67 -13.17
C GLU A 87 -6.67 8.86 -14.47
N ILE A 88 -6.12 7.65 -14.38
CA ILE A 88 -5.94 6.77 -15.54
C ILE A 88 -7.28 6.44 -16.20
N HIS A 89 -8.33 6.17 -15.41
CA HIS A 89 -9.67 5.93 -15.95
C HIS A 89 -10.24 7.18 -16.64
N TYR A 90 -10.08 8.34 -16.03
CA TYR A 90 -10.53 9.61 -16.60
C TYR A 90 -9.83 9.91 -17.93
N LEU A 91 -8.50 9.83 -17.97
CA LEU A 91 -7.71 10.09 -19.18
C LEU A 91 -8.03 9.11 -20.30
N ARG A 92 -8.26 7.83 -19.97
CA ARG A 92 -8.70 6.82 -20.94
C ARG A 92 -10.05 7.21 -21.56
N GLY A 93 -11.04 7.60 -20.76
CA GLY A 93 -12.33 8.04 -21.27
C GLY A 93 -12.27 9.35 -22.06
N LEU A 94 -11.31 10.22 -21.78
CA LEU A 94 -11.06 11.41 -22.59
C LEU A 94 -10.45 11.03 -23.96
N LEU A 95 -9.49 10.11 -23.96
CA LEU A 95 -8.84 9.61 -25.18
C LEU A 95 -9.85 8.91 -26.10
N GLU A 96 -10.68 8.01 -25.58
CA GLU A 96 -11.70 7.30 -26.36
C GLU A 96 -12.67 8.26 -27.06
N ARG A 97 -13.09 9.33 -26.37
CA ARG A 97 -13.95 10.37 -26.97
C ARG A 97 -13.24 11.16 -28.06
N ALA A 98 -11.97 11.49 -27.86
CA ALA A 98 -11.17 12.20 -28.86
C ALA A 98 -10.93 11.33 -30.10
N GLU A 99 -10.66 10.05 -29.93
CA GLU A 99 -10.50 9.09 -31.02
C GLU A 99 -11.80 8.93 -31.82
N GLU A 100 -12.94 8.83 -31.16
CA GLU A 100 -14.23 8.74 -31.84
C GLU A 100 -14.56 10.01 -32.63
N HIS A 101 -14.29 11.18 -32.04
CA HIS A 101 -14.44 12.45 -32.74
C HIS A 101 -13.53 12.54 -33.98
N ASN A 102 -12.29 12.08 -33.88
CA ASN A 102 -11.37 12.03 -35.03
C ASN A 102 -11.88 11.09 -36.13
N ARG A 103 -12.43 9.91 -35.77
CA ARG A 103 -13.05 9.00 -36.75
C ARG A 103 -14.20 9.66 -37.51
N LEU A 104 -15.07 10.38 -36.79
CA LEU A 104 -16.19 11.10 -37.41
C LEU A 104 -15.71 12.20 -38.37
N ILE A 105 -14.69 12.96 -37.98
CA ILE A 105 -14.07 13.96 -38.86
C ILE A 105 -13.47 13.29 -40.09
N GLN A 106 -12.71 12.21 -39.90
CA GLN A 106 -12.07 11.50 -41.00
C GLN A 106 -13.10 10.96 -41.99
N ALA A 107 -14.18 10.34 -41.51
CA ALA A 107 -15.28 9.87 -42.34
C ALA A 107 -15.93 11.01 -43.14
N ARG A 108 -16.09 12.19 -42.53
CA ARG A 108 -16.61 13.38 -43.22
C ARG A 108 -15.64 13.89 -44.29
N VAL A 109 -14.33 13.92 -44.01
CA VAL A 109 -13.30 14.32 -44.97
C VAL A 109 -13.29 13.37 -46.16
N ASP A 110 -13.33 12.06 -45.94
CA ASP A 110 -13.35 11.05 -47.00
C ASP A 110 -14.61 11.16 -47.87
N LEU A 111 -15.79 11.39 -47.27
CA LEU A 111 -17.03 11.63 -48.01
C LEU A 111 -16.93 12.86 -48.92
N LEU A 112 -16.36 13.96 -48.42
CA LEU A 112 -16.18 15.19 -49.21
C LEU A 112 -15.19 14.97 -50.35
N ARG A 113 -14.07 14.29 -50.10
CA ARG A 113 -13.08 13.95 -51.14
C ARG A 113 -13.70 13.13 -52.26
N ASN A 114 -14.50 12.11 -51.93
CA ASN A 114 -15.15 11.26 -52.92
C ASN A 114 -16.18 12.05 -53.75
N LYS A 115 -17.00 12.91 -53.11
CA LYS A 115 -17.92 13.80 -53.83
C LYS A 115 -17.19 14.76 -54.78
N THR A 116 -16.03 15.28 -54.39
CA THR A 116 -15.21 16.13 -55.27
C THR A 116 -14.67 15.38 -56.48
N GLN A 117 -14.37 14.09 -56.36
CA GLN A 117 -13.95 13.23 -57.48
C GLN A 117 -15.11 12.79 -58.39
N GLU A 118 -16.35 12.75 -57.87
CA GLU A 118 -17.55 12.45 -58.66
C GLU A 118 -18.12 13.65 -59.43
N VAL A 119 -17.67 14.88 -59.16
CA VAL A 119 -17.99 16.03 -60.00
C VAL A 119 -17.32 15.81 -61.36
N PRO A 120 -18.07 15.77 -62.49
CA PRO A 120 -17.48 15.51 -63.79
C PRO A 120 -16.34 16.49 -64.03
N ASP A 121 -15.18 15.96 -64.43
CA ASP A 121 -13.98 16.75 -64.66
C ASP A 121 -14.37 17.97 -65.51
N ILE A 122 -14.36 19.14 -64.88
CA ILE A 122 -14.76 20.41 -65.50
C ILE A 122 -13.93 20.61 -66.78
N LYS A 123 -12.73 20.01 -66.84
CA LYS A 123 -11.86 19.94 -68.00
C LYS A 123 -12.47 19.17 -69.19
N ASP A 124 -13.17 18.05 -68.96
CA ASP A 124 -13.87 17.28 -69.99
C ASP A 124 -15.11 18.05 -70.49
N PHE A 125 -15.85 18.70 -69.59
CA PHE A 125 -16.98 19.56 -69.98
C PHE A 125 -16.53 20.77 -70.81
N ILE A 126 -15.46 21.45 -70.40
CA ILE A 126 -14.86 22.56 -71.15
C ILE A 126 -14.28 22.09 -72.48
N GLY A 127 -13.67 20.90 -72.53
CA GLY A 127 -13.17 20.27 -73.75
C GLY A 127 -14.29 20.05 -74.77
N LYS A 128 -15.42 19.47 -74.34
CA LYS A 128 -16.61 19.25 -75.18
C LYS A 128 -17.25 20.55 -75.65
N LEU A 129 -17.37 21.56 -74.77
CA LEU A 129 -17.89 22.88 -75.13
C LEU A 129 -17.01 23.57 -76.18
N ARG A 130 -15.69 23.52 -75.99
CA ARG A 130 -14.72 24.08 -76.95
C ARG A 130 -14.77 23.36 -78.29
N GLY A 131 -14.86 22.03 -78.28
CA GLY A 131 -15.05 21.23 -79.50
C GLY A 131 -16.35 21.54 -80.23
N GLY A 132 -17.45 21.71 -79.50
CA GLY A 132 -18.75 22.10 -80.07
C GLY A 132 -18.75 23.50 -80.70
N ILE A 133 -18.11 24.49 -80.06
CA ILE A 133 -17.97 25.85 -80.61
C ILE A 133 -17.11 25.86 -81.89
N LEU A 134 -16.06 25.05 -81.93
CA LEU A 134 -15.22 24.87 -83.14
C LEU A 134 -16.01 24.21 -84.28
N SER A 135 -16.86 23.23 -83.97
CA SER A 135 -17.70 22.56 -84.97
C SER A 135 -18.76 23.48 -85.58
N TYR A 136 -19.31 24.43 -84.81
CA TYR A 136 -20.26 25.44 -85.30
C TYR A 136 -19.60 26.52 -86.18
N LYS A 137 -18.32 26.85 -85.94
CA LYS A 137 -17.55 27.76 -86.81
C LYS A 137 -17.11 27.11 -88.12
N GLY A 138 -17.04 25.77 -88.19
CA GLY A 138 -16.72 25.04 -89.40
C GLY A 138 -17.87 24.98 -90.41
N THR A 139 -19.12 25.04 -89.95
CA THR A 139 -20.32 24.94 -90.81
C THR A 139 -20.81 26.27 -91.37
N GLN A 140 -20.26 27.42 -90.93
CA GLN A 140 -20.53 28.73 -91.54
C GLN A 140 -19.57 29.10 -92.68
N ASN A 141 -18.59 28.25 -93.01
CA ASN A 141 -17.63 28.46 -94.10
C ASN A 141 -17.86 27.54 -95.32
N VAL A 142 -19.05 26.95 -95.45
CA VAL A 142 -19.45 26.26 -96.69
C VAL A 142 -20.84 26.73 -97.08
N GLU A 143 -20.92 27.89 -97.72
CA GLU A 143 -21.80 28.13 -98.85
C GLU A 143 -21.23 29.32 -99.64
N LEU A 144 -21.05 29.09 -100.94
CA LEU A 144 -20.61 30.04 -101.97
C LEU A 144 -21.61 31.18 -102.15
#